data_AF-A0A534JGA7-F1
#
_entry.id   AF-A0A534JGA7-F1
#
_cell.length_a   1.000
_cell.length_b   1.000
_cell.length_c   1.000
_cell.angle_alpha   90.00
_cell.angle_beta   90.00
_cell.angle_gamma   90.00
#
_symmetry.space_group_name_H-M   'P 1'
#
loop_
_entity.id
_entity.type
_entity.pdbx_description
1 polymer ?
#
loop_
_entity_poly.entity_id
_entity_poly.type
_entity_poly.pdbx_seq_one_letter_code
_entity_poly.pdbx_strand_id
1 'polypeptide(L)'
;MVEMAASVEPKRKEGPEPTPAPPAHLRDESLLKFVGTATIILGVVLLVSSSIAIAALSILRYTLVEWIPILPLSLLLIFVGGLVNVYFRKVIDHALNPKKAVDAPRAPYSYAYPYQMPPPYYAMRMPSPTYAPAPAVATPAPSVQRPAASMRFCIQCGKQIPVEAKFCPYCRHAYTN
;
A
#
# COMPACT_ATOMS: atom_id res chain seq x y z
N MET A 1 -40.90 43.83 -51.57
CA MET A 1 -40.46 42.61 -50.86
C MET A 1 -39.24 43.00 -50.04
N VAL A 2 -39.46 43.30 -48.76
CA VAL A 2 -38.42 43.72 -47.81
C VAL A 2 -38.40 42.63 -46.74
N GLU A 3 -37.38 41.79 -46.80
CA GLU A 3 -37.20 40.65 -45.91
C GLU A 3 -36.51 41.13 -44.63
N MET A 4 -37.24 41.04 -43.53
CA MET A 4 -36.81 41.48 -42.21
C MET A 4 -35.79 40.48 -41.64
N ALA A 5 -34.53 40.89 -41.54
CA ALA A 5 -33.51 40.15 -40.81
C ALA A 5 -33.77 40.26 -39.30
N ALA A 6 -34.41 39.24 -38.73
CA ALA A 6 -34.54 39.08 -37.29
C ALA A 6 -33.18 38.66 -36.70
N SER A 7 -32.56 39.59 -35.97
CA SER A 7 -31.35 39.35 -35.17
C SER A 7 -31.71 38.48 -33.98
N VAL A 8 -31.29 37.21 -33.99
CA VAL A 8 -31.42 36.29 -32.86
C VAL A 8 -30.13 36.36 -32.04
N GLU A 9 -30.21 36.97 -30.86
CA GLU A 9 -29.12 36.98 -29.87
C GLU A 9 -28.76 35.55 -29.43
N PRO A 10 -27.46 35.21 -29.35
CA PRO A 10 -27.04 33.93 -28.81
C PRO A 10 -27.17 33.93 -27.28
N LYS A 11 -28.14 33.14 -26.79
CA LYS A 11 -28.36 32.78 -25.38
C LYS A 11 -27.05 32.25 -24.76
N ARG A 12 -26.39 33.09 -23.96
CA ARG A 12 -25.17 32.79 -23.21
C ARG A 12 -25.45 31.62 -22.25
N LYS A 13 -24.92 30.44 -22.58
CA LYS A 13 -24.89 29.28 -21.67
C LYS A 13 -23.96 29.62 -20.52
N GLU A 14 -24.51 29.84 -19.34
CA GLU A 14 -23.77 29.80 -18.07
C GLU A 14 -23.21 28.38 -17.93
N GLY A 15 -21.88 28.27 -18.04
CA GLY A 15 -21.17 27.01 -17.85
C GLY A 15 -21.21 26.60 -16.36
N PRO A 16 -21.17 25.29 -16.08
CA PRO A 16 -21.17 24.78 -14.71
C PRO A 16 -19.96 25.32 -13.94
N GLU A 17 -20.24 25.72 -12.71
CA GLU A 17 -19.33 26.25 -11.70
C GLU A 17 -18.00 25.47 -11.64
N PRO A 18 -16.83 26.14 -11.65
CA PRO A 18 -15.53 25.48 -11.64
C PRO A 18 -15.36 24.70 -10.35
N THR A 19 -15.38 23.37 -10.47
CA THR A 19 -15.18 22.45 -9.36
C THR A 19 -13.82 22.77 -8.69
N PRO A 20 -13.75 22.91 -7.35
CA PRO A 20 -12.53 23.28 -6.67
C PRO A 20 -11.41 22.29 -7.02
N ALA A 21 -10.28 22.82 -7.46
CA ALA A 21 -9.14 22.01 -7.89
C ALA A 21 -8.70 21.10 -6.73
N PRO A 22 -8.52 19.79 -6.95
CA PRO A 22 -8.08 18.88 -5.92
C PRO A 22 -6.70 19.27 -5.39
N PRO A 23 -6.44 19.10 -4.08
CA PRO A 23 -5.21 19.56 -3.44
C PRO A 23 -3.98 18.87 -4.02
N ALA A 24 -2.89 19.63 -4.20
CA ALA A 24 -1.71 19.24 -4.96
C ALA A 24 -1.09 17.89 -4.56
N HIS A 25 -1.08 17.56 -3.26
CA HIS A 25 -0.50 16.31 -2.75
C HIS A 25 -1.19 15.03 -3.24
N LEU A 26 -2.47 15.09 -3.63
CA LEU A 26 -3.22 13.94 -4.16
C LEU A 26 -2.92 13.69 -5.65
N ARG A 27 -2.43 14.70 -6.37
CA ARG A 27 -2.02 14.55 -7.78
C ARG A 27 -0.72 13.78 -7.92
N ASP A 28 0.21 13.97 -6.99
CA ASP A 28 1.52 13.33 -7.06
C ASP A 28 1.42 11.81 -6.80
N GLU A 29 0.61 11.38 -5.83
CA GLU A 29 0.42 9.95 -5.57
C GLU A 29 -0.30 9.23 -6.71
N SER A 30 -1.30 9.89 -7.32
CA SER A 30 -2.02 9.32 -8.45
C SER A 30 -1.11 9.24 -9.67
N LEU A 31 -0.36 10.30 -9.98
CA LEU A 31 0.65 10.29 -11.04
C LEU A 31 1.72 9.22 -10.81
N LEU A 32 2.22 9.05 -9.58
CA LEU A 32 3.23 8.03 -9.29
C LEU A 32 2.71 6.61 -9.53
N LYS A 33 1.45 6.34 -9.14
CA LYS A 33 0.78 5.06 -9.40
C LYS A 33 0.50 4.84 -10.89
N PHE A 34 0.10 5.89 -11.61
CA PHE A 34 -0.13 5.83 -13.05
C PHE A 34 1.16 5.62 -13.83
N VAL A 35 2.24 6.33 -13.50
CA VAL A 35 3.54 6.17 -14.16
C VAL A 35 4.12 4.78 -13.86
N GLY A 36 4.02 4.30 -12.62
CA GLY A 36 4.48 2.95 -12.25
C GLY A 36 3.71 1.83 -12.96
N THR A 37 2.39 1.93 -13.05
CA THR A 37 1.59 0.93 -13.76
C THR A 37 1.74 1.01 -15.28
N ALA A 38 1.77 2.22 -15.84
CA ALA A 38 1.95 2.42 -17.28
C ALA A 38 3.31 1.90 -17.77
N THR A 39 4.38 2.11 -17.02
CA THR A 39 5.72 1.59 -17.38
C THR A 39 5.78 0.06 -17.34
N ILE A 40 5.13 -0.57 -16.36
CA ILE A 40 5.02 -2.04 -16.30
C ILE A 40 4.23 -2.56 -17.50
N ILE A 41 3.07 -1.97 -17.80
CA ILE A 41 2.24 -2.38 -18.95
C ILE A 41 3.02 -2.23 -20.26
N LEU A 42 3.68 -1.09 -20.45
CA LEU A 42 4.49 -0.83 -21.65
C LEU A 42 5.66 -1.81 -21.77
N GLY A 43 6.32 -2.14 -20.65
CA GLY A 43 7.36 -3.16 -20.59
C GLY A 43 6.85 -4.56 -20.98
N VAL A 44 5.69 -4.97 -20.47
CA VAL A 44 5.06 -6.25 -20.83
C VAL A 44 4.69 -6.28 -22.31
N VAL A 45 4.10 -5.21 -22.83
CA VAL A 45 3.73 -5.12 -24.26
C VAL A 45 4.96 -5.22 -25.16
N LEU A 46 6.07 -4.57 -24.82
CA LEU A 46 7.33 -4.67 -25.57
C LEU A 46 7.94 -6.07 -25.50
N LEU A 47 7.85 -6.73 -24.34
CA LEU A 47 8.36 -8.08 -24.17
C LEU A 47 7.55 -9.07 -25.03
N VAL A 48 6.23 -8.97 -24.99
CA VAL A 48 5.33 -9.81 -25.80
C VAL A 48 5.56 -9.54 -27.29
N SER A 49 5.64 -8.28 -27.73
CA SER A 49 5.87 -7.97 -29.14
C SER A 49 7.23 -8.45 -29.64
N SER A 50 8.29 -8.32 -28.81
CA SER A 50 9.61 -8.87 -29.11
C SER A 50 9.58 -10.40 -29.24
N SER A 51 8.88 -11.09 -28.33
CA SER A 51 8.76 -12.55 -28.37
C SER A 51 8.06 -13.04 -29.65
N ILE A 52 7.02 -12.35 -30.08
CA ILE A 52 6.28 -12.67 -31.32
C ILE A 52 7.15 -12.40 -32.55
N ALA A 53 7.90 -11.30 -32.57
CA ALA A 53 8.82 -11.00 -33.66
C ALA A 53 9.92 -12.07 -33.80
N ILE A 54 10.52 -12.51 -32.68
CA ILE A 54 11.53 -13.57 -32.66
C ILE A 54 10.92 -14.90 -33.13
N ALA A 55 9.71 -15.25 -32.68
CA ALA A 55 9.03 -16.46 -33.11
C ALA A 55 8.71 -16.45 -34.61
N ALA A 56 8.23 -15.32 -35.14
CA ALA A 56 7.98 -15.15 -36.57
C ALA A 56 9.28 -15.28 -37.41
N LEU A 57 10.36 -14.66 -36.95
CA LEU A 57 11.69 -14.78 -37.57
C LEU A 57 12.24 -16.21 -37.51
N SER A 58 11.94 -16.95 -36.43
CA SER A 58 12.31 -18.35 -36.29
C SER A 58 11.56 -19.28 -37.26
N ILE A 59 10.30 -18.96 -37.58
CA ILE A 59 9.48 -19.75 -38.52
C ILE A 59 9.88 -19.46 -39.98
N LEU A 60 10.37 -18.26 -40.28
CA LEU A 60 10.75 -17.84 -41.64
C LEU A 60 12.01 -18.52 -42.23
N ARG A 61 12.49 -19.61 -41.62
CA ARG A 61 13.69 -20.37 -42.04
C ARG A 61 14.96 -19.50 -42.14
N TYR A 62 15.40 -18.97 -41.00
CA TYR A 62 16.78 -18.52 -40.87
C TYR A 62 17.69 -19.71 -40.59
N THR A 63 18.73 -19.87 -41.42
CA THR A 63 19.73 -20.92 -41.26
C THR A 63 20.45 -20.77 -39.91
N LEU A 64 20.66 -21.89 -39.19
CA LEU A 64 21.31 -21.93 -37.86
C LEU A 64 22.63 -21.14 -37.76
N VAL A 65 23.31 -20.94 -38.90
CA VAL A 65 24.57 -20.18 -39.00
C VAL A 65 24.35 -18.68 -38.73
N GLU A 66 23.21 -18.11 -39.09
CA GLU A 66 22.89 -16.69 -38.88
C GLU A 66 22.47 -16.37 -37.43
N TRP A 67 22.17 -17.40 -36.62
CA TRP A 67 21.87 -17.23 -35.19
C TRP A 67 23.11 -17.12 -34.30
N ILE A 68 24.27 -17.55 -34.79
CA ILE A 68 25.55 -17.48 -34.06
C ILE A 68 25.89 -16.05 -33.59
N PRO A 69 25.72 -14.98 -34.39
CA PRO A 69 25.94 -13.61 -33.92
C PRO A 69 24.77 -13.01 -33.12
N ILE A 70 23.55 -13.52 -33.28
CA ILE A 70 22.36 -13.02 -32.57
C ILE A 70 22.37 -13.46 -31.11
N LEU A 71 22.82 -14.69 -30.84
CA LEU A 71 22.94 -15.23 -29.48
C LEU A 71 23.75 -14.34 -28.52
N PRO A 72 25.01 -13.96 -28.83
CA PRO A 72 25.79 -13.08 -27.94
C PRO A 72 25.19 -11.69 -27.82
N LEU A 73 24.56 -11.16 -28.88
CA LEU A 73 23.91 -9.84 -28.84
C LEU A 73 22.66 -9.86 -27.95
N SER A 74 21.86 -10.93 -28.01
CA SER A 74 20.73 -11.14 -27.11
C SER A 74 21.18 -11.29 -25.65
N LEU A 75 22.27 -12.03 -25.42
CA LEU A 75 22.85 -12.22 -24.09
C LEU A 75 23.38 -10.89 -23.53
N LEU A 76 24.01 -10.08 -24.36
CA LEU A 76 24.46 -8.73 -24.01
C LEU A 76 23.27 -7.83 -23.67
N LEU A 77 22.19 -7.85 -24.45
CA LEU A 77 20.95 -7.12 -24.15
C LEU A 77 20.33 -7.56 -22.82
N ILE A 78 20.28 -8.86 -22.55
CA ILE A 78 19.78 -9.39 -21.26
C ILE A 78 20.68 -8.94 -20.12
N PHE A 79 22.00 -8.96 -20.31
CA PHE A 79 22.97 -8.56 -19.29
C PHE A 79 22.89 -7.06 -18.97
N VAL A 80 22.84 -6.21 -20.00
CA VAL A 80 22.68 -4.76 -19.86
C VAL A 80 21.31 -4.44 -19.26
N GLY A 81 20.23 -5.04 -19.76
CA GLY A 81 18.89 -4.87 -19.21
C GLY A 81 18.80 -5.31 -17.75
N GLY A 82 19.44 -6.42 -17.38
CA GLY A 82 19.54 -6.91 -16.00
C GLY A 82 20.30 -5.94 -15.09
N LEU A 83 21.48 -5.47 -15.51
CA LEU A 83 22.27 -4.48 -14.76
C LEU A 83 21.49 -3.18 -14.54
N VAL A 84 20.84 -2.69 -15.59
CA VAL A 84 20.00 -1.49 -15.55
C VAL A 84 18.84 -1.68 -14.58
N ASN A 85 18.15 -2.83 -14.60
CA ASN A 85 17.05 -3.13 -13.68
C ASN A 85 17.52 -3.22 -12.22
N VAL A 86 18.67 -3.85 -11.96
CA VAL A 86 19.29 -3.89 -10.61
C VAL A 86 19.66 -2.49 -10.14
N TYR A 87 20.24 -1.67 -11.02
CA TYR A 87 20.58 -0.29 -10.73
C TYR A 87 19.33 0.53 -10.40
N PHE A 88 18.28 0.44 -11.21
CA PHE A 88 17.02 1.14 -10.96
C PHE A 88 16.38 0.69 -9.64
N ARG A 89 16.34 -0.61 -9.34
CA ARG A 89 15.88 -1.09 -8.03
C ARG A 89 16.66 -0.46 -6.88
N LYS A 90 17.99 -0.43 -6.99
CA LYS A 90 18.85 0.15 -5.96
C LYS A 90 18.62 1.66 -5.79
N VAL A 91 18.43 2.39 -6.88
CA VAL A 91 18.13 3.84 -6.85
C VAL A 91 16.76 4.09 -6.24
N ILE A 92 15.74 3.31 -6.61
CA ILE A 92 14.39 3.40 -6.06
C ILE A 92 14.41 3.06 -4.56
N ASP A 93 15.11 2.02 -4.15
CA ASP A 93 15.25 1.65 -2.73
C ASP A 93 15.92 2.77 -1.92
N HIS A 94 16.94 3.42 -2.49
CA HIS A 94 17.59 4.57 -1.87
C HIS A 94 16.67 5.81 -1.79
N ALA A 95 15.81 6.01 -2.78
CA ALA A 95 14.87 7.13 -2.82
C ALA A 95 13.67 6.91 -1.88
N LEU A 96 13.18 5.68 -1.75
CA LEU A 96 12.07 5.30 -0.88
C LEU A 96 12.49 5.17 0.58
N ASN A 97 13.71 4.71 0.83
CA ASN A 97 14.30 4.65 2.15
C ASN A 97 15.49 5.61 2.22
N PRO A 98 15.25 6.94 2.20
CA PRO A 98 16.31 7.87 2.54
C PRO A 98 16.74 7.47 3.95
N LYS A 99 17.99 7.02 4.10
CA LYS A 99 18.55 6.74 5.42
C LYS A 99 18.29 8.01 6.23
N LYS A 100 17.32 7.95 7.16
CA LYS A 100 17.03 9.05 8.06
C LYS A 100 18.40 9.45 8.59
N ALA A 101 18.79 10.71 8.38
CA ALA A 101 20.07 11.20 8.88
C ALA A 101 20.08 10.96 10.39
N VAL A 102 20.69 9.85 10.81
CA VAL A 102 20.79 9.45 12.22
C VAL A 102 21.67 10.44 12.99
N ASP A 103 22.36 11.33 12.27
CA ASP A 103 23.21 12.39 12.81
C ASP A 103 22.64 13.79 12.61
N ALA A 104 21.32 13.95 12.41
CA ALA A 104 20.72 15.27 12.63
C ALA A 104 20.94 15.60 14.13
N PRO A 105 21.72 16.64 14.49
CA PRO A 105 21.93 17.00 15.87
C PRO A 105 20.56 17.18 16.52
N ARG A 106 20.30 16.41 17.58
CA ARG A 106 19.10 16.56 18.42
C ARG A 106 18.90 18.06 18.63
N ALA A 107 17.82 18.60 18.07
CA ALA A 107 17.44 19.97 18.39
C ALA A 107 17.29 20.04 19.92
N PRO A 108 18.06 20.89 20.62
CA PRO A 108 17.73 21.22 21.99
C PRO A 108 16.42 22.01 21.95
N TYR A 109 15.58 21.85 22.97
CA TYR A 109 14.24 22.44 23.16
C TYR A 109 13.09 21.67 22.46
N SER A 110 12.27 20.87 23.15
CA SER A 110 11.44 21.14 24.34
C SER A 110 10.43 22.29 24.15
N TYR A 111 9.30 21.96 23.54
CA TYR A 111 8.01 22.53 23.95
C TYR A 111 7.07 21.37 24.24
N ALA A 112 7.07 20.96 25.51
CA ALA A 112 5.98 20.20 26.09
C ALA A 112 4.76 21.14 26.13
N TYR A 113 3.73 20.84 25.35
CA TYR A 113 2.44 21.50 25.52
C TYR A 113 1.85 21.11 26.88
N PRO A 114 1.48 22.07 27.74
CA PRO A 114 0.78 21.78 28.97
C PRO A 114 -0.70 21.63 28.66
N TYR A 115 -1.08 20.54 27.98
CA TYR A 115 -2.45 20.07 28.07
C TYR A 115 -2.46 18.92 29.08
N GLN A 116 -2.66 19.31 30.35
CA GLN A 116 -3.12 18.43 31.41
C GLN A 116 -4.37 17.70 30.91
N MET A 117 -4.25 16.40 30.64
CA MET A 117 -5.43 15.54 30.62
C MET A 117 -5.88 15.36 32.07
N PRO A 118 -7.10 15.76 32.44
CA PRO A 118 -7.62 15.51 33.77
C PRO A 118 -7.68 13.99 34.02
N PRO A 119 -7.27 13.52 35.21
CA PRO A 119 -7.30 12.09 35.53
C PRO A 119 -8.75 11.59 35.51
N PRO A 120 -9.01 10.36 35.02
CA PRO A 120 -10.35 9.78 35.08
C PRO A 120 -10.76 9.54 36.54
N TYR A 121 -11.62 10.42 37.05
CA TYR A 121 -12.19 10.39 38.40
C TYR A 121 -13.29 9.33 38.60
N TYR A 122 -13.09 8.06 38.23
CA TYR A 122 -13.97 6.99 38.75
C TYR A 122 -13.39 5.60 38.52
N ALA A 123 -12.58 5.13 39.49
CA ALA A 123 -12.54 3.72 39.80
C ALA A 123 -13.74 3.42 40.71
N MET A 124 -14.89 3.11 40.10
CA MET A 124 -16.03 2.55 40.83
C MET A 124 -15.57 1.22 41.46
N ARG A 125 -15.37 1.23 42.77
CA ARG A 125 -15.11 0.04 43.58
C ARG A 125 -16.40 -0.76 43.67
N MET A 126 -16.59 -1.75 42.79
CA MET A 126 -17.68 -2.71 42.94
C MET A 126 -17.46 -3.54 44.22
N PRO A 127 -18.50 -3.74 45.06
CA PRO A 127 -18.41 -4.58 46.24
C PRO A 127 -18.28 -6.05 45.85
N SER A 128 -17.30 -6.71 46.47
CA SER A 128 -17.12 -8.16 46.47
C SER A 128 -18.36 -8.85 47.04
N PRO A 129 -18.98 -9.83 46.36
CA PRO A 129 -19.99 -10.67 46.98
C PRO A 129 -19.33 -11.57 48.03
N THR A 130 -19.80 -11.43 49.27
CA THR A 130 -19.54 -12.32 50.39
C THR A 130 -20.00 -13.73 50.02
N TYR A 131 -19.06 -14.67 49.91
CA TYR A 131 -19.37 -16.10 49.83
C TYR A 131 -19.96 -16.56 51.17
N ALA A 132 -21.21 -17.01 51.15
CA ALA A 132 -21.76 -17.86 52.20
C ALA A 132 -21.28 -19.32 51.98
N PRO A 133 -21.02 -20.10 53.04
CA PRO A 133 -20.63 -21.50 52.89
C PRO A 133 -21.84 -22.41 52.61
N ALA A 134 -21.72 -23.19 51.52
CA ALA A 134 -22.23 -24.54 51.18
C ALA A 134 -23.70 -24.95 51.51
N PRO A 135 -24.34 -25.74 50.63
CA PRO A 135 -24.17 -27.19 50.76
C PRO A 135 -23.89 -27.92 49.43
N ALA A 136 -23.27 -29.10 49.58
CA ALA A 136 -22.78 -29.96 48.52
C ALA A 136 -23.90 -30.58 47.66
N VAL A 137 -23.82 -30.42 46.33
CA VAL A 137 -24.35 -31.38 45.35
C VAL A 137 -23.57 -31.28 44.03
N ALA A 138 -23.17 -32.45 43.51
CA ALA A 138 -22.75 -32.80 42.15
C ALA A 138 -21.50 -32.11 41.54
N THR A 139 -20.46 -32.93 41.44
CA THR A 139 -19.32 -32.85 40.53
C THR A 139 -19.71 -32.45 39.09
N PRO A 140 -19.10 -31.39 38.54
CA PRO A 140 -18.89 -31.27 37.10
C PRO A 140 -17.42 -31.56 36.74
N ALA A 141 -17.28 -32.13 35.55
CA ALA A 141 -16.06 -32.56 34.85
C ALA A 141 -14.87 -31.57 34.93
N PRO A 142 -13.63 -32.05 34.76
CA PRO A 142 -12.43 -31.20 34.79
C PRO A 142 -12.57 -30.04 33.81
N SER A 143 -12.64 -28.83 34.37
CA SER A 143 -12.49 -27.60 33.61
C SER A 143 -11.09 -27.61 33.00
N VAL A 144 -11.05 -27.83 31.68
CA VAL A 144 -9.87 -27.56 30.86
C VAL A 144 -9.44 -26.13 31.19
N GLN A 145 -8.33 -26.01 31.91
CA GLN A 145 -7.65 -24.75 32.16
C GLN A 145 -7.31 -24.16 30.79
N ARG A 146 -8.15 -23.26 30.30
CA ARG A 146 -7.87 -22.48 29.10
C ARG A 146 -6.62 -21.68 29.42
N PRO A 147 -5.50 -21.87 28.71
CA PRO A 147 -4.30 -21.09 28.95
C PRO A 147 -4.71 -19.62 28.84
N ALA A 148 -4.30 -18.81 29.82
CA ALA A 148 -4.50 -17.37 29.79
C ALA A 148 -3.99 -16.87 28.44
N ALA A 149 -4.92 -16.56 27.53
CA ALA A 149 -4.60 -16.22 26.16
C ALA A 149 -3.74 -14.98 26.23
N SER A 150 -2.44 -15.14 25.98
CA SER A 150 -1.53 -14.02 25.89
C SER A 150 -2.08 -13.08 24.82
N MET A 151 -2.23 -11.80 25.17
CA MET A 151 -2.77 -10.77 24.28
C MET A 151 -1.64 -9.96 23.69
N ARG A 152 -1.76 -9.62 22.40
CA ARG A 152 -0.87 -8.71 21.67
C ARG A 152 -1.66 -7.55 21.07
N PHE A 153 -0.97 -6.46 20.74
CA PHE A 153 -1.57 -5.32 20.05
C PHE A 153 -1.39 -5.43 18.54
N CYS A 154 -2.39 -4.95 17.79
CA CYS A 154 -2.30 -4.89 16.34
C CYS A 154 -1.36 -3.80 15.86
N ILE A 155 -0.42 -4.12 14.97
CA ILE A 155 0.49 -3.11 14.39
C ILE A 155 -0.21 -2.07 13.51
N GLN A 156 -1.37 -2.41 12.92
CA GLN A 156 -2.12 -1.53 12.03
C GLN A 156 -3.17 -0.70 12.76
N CYS A 157 -3.91 -1.28 13.71
CA CYS A 157 -5.04 -0.60 14.37
C CYS A 157 -4.90 -0.40 15.88
N GLY A 158 -3.83 -0.92 16.51
CA GLY A 158 -3.56 -0.77 17.94
C GLY A 158 -4.53 -1.49 18.88
N LYS A 159 -5.50 -2.26 18.38
CA LYS A 159 -6.45 -3.02 19.22
C LYS A 159 -5.82 -4.31 19.74
N GLN A 160 -6.29 -4.77 20.90
CA GLN A 160 -5.86 -6.03 21.52
C GLN A 160 -6.43 -7.24 20.76
N ILE A 161 -5.58 -8.23 20.51
CA ILE A 161 -5.88 -9.46 19.78
C ILE A 161 -5.15 -10.60 20.49
N PRO A 162 -5.71 -11.82 20.56
CA PRO A 162 -4.96 -12.98 21.06
C PRO A 162 -3.69 -13.24 20.24
N VAL A 163 -2.61 -13.65 20.90
CA VAL A 163 -1.29 -13.90 20.28
C VAL A 163 -1.35 -14.95 19.18
N GLU A 164 -2.23 -15.95 19.32
CA GLU A 164 -2.43 -17.03 18.35
C GLU A 164 -3.22 -16.63 17.09
N ALA A 165 -3.85 -15.44 17.07
CA ALA A 165 -4.65 -15.03 15.92
C ALA A 165 -3.77 -14.69 14.71
N LYS A 166 -3.97 -15.43 13.62
CA LYS A 166 -3.32 -15.18 12.31
C LYS A 166 -3.81 -13.90 11.63
N PHE A 167 -4.98 -13.38 12.03
CA PHE A 167 -5.60 -12.20 11.42
C PHE A 167 -6.19 -11.26 12.48
N CYS A 168 -6.20 -9.96 12.19
CA CYS A 168 -6.88 -8.97 13.00
C CYS A 168 -8.38 -8.91 12.68
N PRO A 169 -9.29 -9.10 13.66
CA PRO A 169 -10.73 -9.04 13.42
C PRO A 169 -11.24 -7.64 13.08
N TYR A 170 -10.46 -6.59 13.39
CA TYR A 170 -10.87 -5.20 13.21
C TYR A 170 -10.39 -4.59 11.89
N CYS A 171 -9.17 -4.88 11.45
CA CYS A 171 -8.57 -4.29 10.24
C CYS A 171 -8.23 -5.30 9.15
N ARG A 172 -8.51 -6.60 9.36
CA ARG A 172 -8.24 -7.69 8.41
C ARG A 172 -6.78 -7.84 7.99
N HIS A 173 -5.85 -7.22 8.73
CA HIS A 173 -4.42 -7.41 8.52
C HIS A 173 -4.01 -8.83 8.94
N ALA A 174 -3.32 -9.55 8.06
CA ALA A 174 -2.82 -10.90 8.30
C ALA A 174 -1.37 -10.85 8.81
N TYR A 175 -1.08 -11.59 9.87
CA TYR A 175 0.27 -11.79 10.37
C TYR A 175 0.84 -13.04 9.71
N THR A 176 1.67 -12.85 8.69
CA THR A 176 2.50 -13.92 8.16
C THR A 176 3.67 -14.12 9.11
N ASN A 177 3.77 -15.32 9.72
CA ASN A 177 4.99 -15.77 10.39
C ASN A 177 6.10 -16.00 9.36
#